data_AF-A0A218XPV5-F1
#
_entry.id   AF-A0A218XPV5-F1
#
_cell.length_a   1.000
_cell.length_b   1.000
_cell.length_c   1.000
_cell.angle_alpha   90.00
_cell.angle_beta   90.00
_cell.angle_gamma   90.00
#
_symmetry.space_group_name_H-M   'P 1'
#
loop_
_entity.id
_entity.type
_entity.pdbx_description
1 polymer ?
#
loop_
_entity_poly.entity_id
_entity_poly.type
_entity_poly.pdbx_seq_one_letter_code
_entity_poly.pdbx_strand_id
1 'polypeptide(L)'
;MSKTKDNSNYVLFIASSSVILNIVLCMKLFGSRGGDKSDGLTWSRKAKEEAELASSMDCSGQREAHLPMQSVLQWARLLSFLSRLSCRCKREHAARSAILISGWHRLSYSYTFGDRHEYISYELEKLIRKLHEVVGNAVTDGRYIVFGVGATQLLNAAVQALSPDNPSFPARVVASAPYYKAYRTQTEYFESKRFKFEGEASIWVNSSDTTRDIIEFVTSPNNPNGQLKRQVLTGPNVKTIHDRAYYWPNFTPIVGPANEELSIFSISKLTGHAGSRFG
;
A
#
# COMPACT_ATOMS: atom_id res chain seq x y z
N MET A 1 16.35 23.40 56.92
CA MET A 1 15.19 22.46 56.87
C MET A 1 14.08 23.12 56.07
N SER A 2 13.90 22.72 54.81
CA SER A 2 12.77 23.13 53.96
C SER A 2 11.80 21.97 53.89
N LYS A 3 10.55 22.20 54.32
CA LYS A 3 9.47 21.20 54.34
C LYS A 3 8.95 20.96 52.93
N THR A 4 9.06 19.72 52.47
CA THR A 4 8.41 19.18 51.27
C THR A 4 6.89 19.32 51.41
N LYS A 5 6.28 20.11 50.52
CA LYS A 5 4.82 20.24 50.42
C LYS A 5 4.23 19.01 49.72
N ASP A 6 3.10 18.61 50.28
CA ASP A 6 2.23 17.47 50.03
C ASP A 6 1.85 17.25 48.54
N ASN A 7 2.51 16.29 47.88
CA ASN A 7 2.17 15.80 46.53
C ASN A 7 1.10 14.68 46.54
N SER A 8 0.71 14.18 47.72
CA SER A 8 -0.17 13.01 47.86
C SER A 8 -1.62 13.33 47.45
N ASN A 9 -2.11 14.52 47.83
CA ASN A 9 -3.50 14.91 47.59
C ASN A 9 -3.81 15.16 46.10
N TYR A 10 -2.85 15.64 45.32
CA TYR A 10 -3.03 15.89 43.89
C TYR A 10 -3.07 14.57 43.08
N VAL A 11 -2.26 13.58 43.44
CA VAL A 11 -2.25 12.27 42.76
C VAL A 11 -3.56 11.51 43.02
N LEU A 12 -4.10 11.58 44.23
CA LEU A 12 -5.37 10.93 44.58
C LEU A 12 -6.58 11.57 43.85
N PHE A 13 -6.57 12.90 43.67
CA PHE A 13 -7.62 13.63 42.92
C PHE A 13 -7.59 13.31 41.41
N ILE A 14 -6.40 13.19 40.81
CA ILE A 14 -6.25 12.84 39.39
C ILE A 14 -6.68 11.38 39.15
N ALA A 15 -6.31 10.46 40.04
CA ALA A 15 -6.71 9.06 39.93
C ALA A 15 -8.23 8.86 40.08
N SER A 16 -8.85 9.52 41.07
CA SER A 16 -10.30 9.41 41.31
C SER A 16 -11.15 10.02 40.19
N SER A 17 -10.74 11.17 39.64
CA SER A 17 -11.43 11.79 38.50
C SER A 17 -11.34 10.93 37.23
N SER A 18 -10.22 10.25 37.00
CA SER A 18 -10.06 9.28 35.89
C SER A 18 -10.97 8.05 36.04
N VAL A 19 -11.07 7.50 37.25
CA VAL A 19 -11.95 6.34 37.53
C VAL A 19 -13.42 6.72 37.37
N ILE A 20 -13.85 7.87 37.90
CA ILE A 20 -15.23 8.34 37.78
C ILE A 20 -15.59 8.60 36.31
N LEU A 21 -14.70 9.23 35.55
CA LEU A 21 -14.93 9.48 34.12
C LEU A 21 -15.09 8.17 33.34
N ASN A 22 -14.22 7.19 33.59
CA ASN A 22 -14.30 5.86 32.98
C ASN A 22 -15.56 5.09 33.38
N ILE A 23 -16.00 5.19 34.64
CA ILE A 23 -17.25 4.59 35.11
C ILE A 23 -18.46 5.25 34.44
N VAL A 24 -18.51 6.58 34.34
CA VAL A 24 -19.60 7.30 33.67
C VAL A 24 -19.64 6.96 32.17
N LEU A 25 -18.48 6.84 31.52
CA LEU A 25 -18.36 6.36 30.14
C LEU A 25 -18.89 4.93 30.00
N CYS A 26 -18.53 4.02 30.91
CA CYS A 26 -19.05 2.66 30.93
C CYS A 26 -20.57 2.64 31.14
N MET A 27 -21.10 3.40 32.09
CA MET A 27 -22.55 3.48 32.32
C MET A 27 -23.30 4.05 31.10
N LYS A 28 -22.72 5.01 30.36
CA LYS A 28 -23.33 5.49 29.11
C LYS A 28 -23.21 4.49 27.94
N LEU A 29 -22.12 3.72 27.88
CA LEU A 29 -21.92 2.69 26.85
C LEU A 29 -22.78 1.44 27.08
N PHE A 30 -23.06 1.09 28.35
CA PHE A 30 -23.77 -0.14 28.72
C PHE A 30 -25.18 0.08 29.29
N GLY A 31 -25.55 1.32 29.64
CA GLY A 31 -26.76 1.62 30.43
C GLY A 31 -28.02 2.00 29.65
N SER A 32 -28.01 2.02 28.32
CA SER A 32 -29.25 2.23 27.55
C SER A 32 -29.81 0.89 27.04
N ARG A 33 -30.47 0.15 27.93
CA ARG A 33 -31.16 -1.10 27.62
C ARG A 33 -32.68 -0.85 27.65
N GLY A 34 -33.16 -0.07 26.69
CA GLY A 34 -34.53 -0.13 26.21
C GLY A 34 -34.60 -1.24 25.16
N GLY A 35 -35.43 -2.26 25.41
CA GLY A 35 -35.41 -3.51 24.67
C GLY A 35 -35.70 -3.34 23.18
N ASP A 36 -34.77 -3.83 22.37
CA ASP A 36 -35.07 -4.30 21.03
C ASP A 36 -34.44 -5.69 20.85
N LYS A 37 -35.28 -6.67 20.51
CA LYS A 37 -34.88 -8.04 20.18
C LYS A 37 -34.42 -8.03 18.72
N SER A 38 -33.26 -7.45 18.44
CA SER A 38 -32.66 -7.42 17.10
C SER A 38 -31.25 -8.00 17.11
N ASP A 39 -31.09 -9.08 16.34
CA ASP A 39 -29.89 -9.88 16.04
C ASP A 39 -28.54 -9.33 16.51
N GLY A 40 -27.96 -10.00 17.52
CA GLY A 40 -26.53 -10.32 17.69
C GLY A 40 -25.44 -9.22 17.73
N LEU A 41 -25.70 -8.00 17.29
CA LEU A 41 -24.68 -6.95 17.10
C LEU A 41 -24.92 -5.80 18.06
N THR A 42 -23.97 -5.53 18.96
CA THR A 42 -24.08 -4.46 19.96
C THR A 42 -23.39 -3.18 19.50
N TRP A 43 -22.06 -3.11 19.60
CA TRP A 43 -21.29 -1.90 19.30
C TRP A 43 -21.10 -1.64 17.80
N SER A 44 -21.18 -2.69 16.98
CA SER A 44 -20.96 -2.64 15.53
C SER A 44 -22.18 -2.24 14.71
N ARG A 45 -23.37 -2.28 15.33
CA ARG A 45 -24.66 -2.11 14.65
C ARG A 45 -24.74 -0.79 13.90
N LYS A 46 -24.43 0.32 14.57
CA LYS A 46 -24.50 1.67 13.97
C LYS A 46 -23.57 1.81 12.76
N ALA A 47 -22.32 1.36 12.87
CA ALA A 47 -21.36 1.43 11.77
C ALA A 47 -21.81 0.58 10.56
N LYS A 48 -22.40 -0.59 10.81
CA LYS A 48 -23.00 -1.43 9.78
C LYS A 48 -24.17 -0.71 9.09
N GLU A 49 -25.12 -0.21 9.86
CA GLU A 49 -26.32 0.49 9.34
C GLU A 49 -25.93 1.71 8.50
N GLU A 50 -24.96 2.52 8.95
CA GLU A 50 -24.48 3.68 8.19
C GLU A 50 -23.81 3.28 6.87
N ALA A 51 -23.03 2.19 6.86
CA ALA A 51 -22.40 1.67 5.65
C ALA A 51 -23.43 1.11 4.66
N GLU A 52 -24.41 0.33 5.15
CA GLU A 52 -25.51 -0.21 4.32
C GLU A 52 -26.37 0.93 3.75
N LEU A 53 -26.72 1.92 4.58
CA LEU A 53 -27.45 3.11 4.14
C LEU A 53 -26.70 3.86 3.04
N ALA A 54 -25.41 4.18 3.24
CA ALA A 54 -24.60 4.85 2.24
C ALA A 54 -24.51 4.06 0.92
N SER A 55 -24.41 2.73 1.00
CA SER A 55 -24.33 1.87 -0.18
C SER A 55 -25.66 1.73 -0.95
N SER A 56 -26.79 1.91 -0.25
CA SER A 56 -28.14 1.82 -0.80
C SER A 56 -28.60 3.08 -1.54
N MET A 57 -27.86 4.19 -1.41
CA MET A 57 -28.21 5.45 -2.06
C MET A 57 -28.16 5.33 -3.58
N ASP A 58 -29.30 5.53 -4.24
CA ASP A 58 -29.39 5.52 -5.70
C ASP A 58 -28.63 6.71 -6.29
N CYS A 59 -27.49 6.39 -6.89
CA CYS A 59 -26.58 7.34 -7.52
C CYS A 59 -26.71 7.35 -9.06
N SER A 60 -27.90 7.01 -9.57
CA SER A 60 -28.25 7.02 -11.01
C SER A 60 -27.30 6.24 -11.92
N GLY A 61 -26.65 5.20 -11.37
CA GLY A 61 -25.69 4.35 -12.07
C GLY A 61 -24.37 5.03 -12.49
N GLN A 62 -24.18 6.32 -12.17
CA GLN A 62 -22.99 7.10 -12.56
C GLN A 62 -22.08 7.48 -11.39
N ARG A 63 -22.52 7.33 -10.13
CA ARG A 63 -21.77 7.73 -8.92
C ARG A 63 -21.86 6.68 -7.82
N GLU A 64 -21.09 6.88 -6.75
CA GLU A 64 -21.11 6.09 -5.51
C GLU A 64 -20.98 7.03 -4.31
N ALA A 65 -21.76 6.81 -3.26
CA ALA A 65 -21.61 7.51 -1.98
C ALA A 65 -20.62 6.75 -1.07
N HIS A 66 -19.75 7.48 -0.37
CA HIS A 66 -18.71 6.90 0.49
C HIS A 66 -18.70 7.59 1.87
N LEU A 67 -18.40 6.84 2.93
CA LEU A 67 -18.06 7.39 4.24
C LEU A 67 -16.55 7.73 4.28
N PRO A 68 -16.11 8.81 4.95
CA PRO A 68 -16.88 9.85 5.62
C PRO A 68 -17.19 11.01 4.66
N MET A 69 -18.45 11.19 4.25
CA MET A 69 -18.87 12.33 3.43
C MET A 69 -19.66 13.33 4.27
N GLN A 70 -18.96 14.34 4.79
CA GLN A 70 -19.50 15.70 4.68
C GLN A 70 -19.25 16.16 3.24
N SER A 71 -20.29 16.05 2.42
CA SER A 71 -20.51 16.80 1.18
C SER A 71 -19.37 16.83 0.14
N VAL A 72 -19.08 15.72 -0.54
CA VAL A 72 -18.54 15.77 -1.92
C VAL A 72 -19.07 14.59 -2.73
N LEU A 73 -20.11 14.83 -3.54
CA LEU A 73 -20.44 13.94 -4.67
C LEU A 73 -19.27 13.99 -5.67
N GLN A 74 -18.36 13.02 -5.64
CA GLN A 74 -17.24 12.96 -6.57
C GLN A 74 -17.72 12.68 -8.00
N TRP A 75 -17.19 13.44 -8.95
CA TRP A 75 -17.43 13.27 -10.39
C TRP A 75 -16.63 12.09 -10.94
N ALA A 76 -17.31 11.02 -11.36
CA ALA A 76 -16.72 9.93 -12.12
C ALA A 76 -16.71 10.27 -13.62
N ARG A 77 -15.82 11.18 -14.05
CA ARG A 77 -15.49 11.34 -15.48
C ARG A 77 -14.02 11.00 -15.66
N LEU A 78 -13.75 9.90 -16.38
CA LEU A 78 -12.46 9.24 -16.65
C LEU A 78 -11.96 8.19 -15.62
N LEU A 79 -12.81 7.22 -15.27
CA LEU A 79 -12.32 5.92 -14.79
C LEU A 79 -12.12 4.99 -15.99
N SER A 80 -10.94 4.37 -16.10
CA SER A 80 -10.66 3.35 -17.11
C SER A 80 -11.61 2.15 -16.93
N PHE A 81 -11.86 1.42 -18.03
CA PHE A 81 -12.75 0.26 -18.07
C PHE A 81 -12.45 -0.77 -16.95
N LEU A 82 -11.17 -1.00 -16.66
CA LEU A 82 -10.73 -1.92 -15.62
C LEU A 82 -11.08 -1.46 -14.20
N SER A 83 -11.04 -0.15 -13.93
CA SER A 83 -11.49 0.38 -12.63
C SER A 83 -12.99 0.13 -12.43
N ARG A 84 -13.81 0.25 -13.49
CA ARG A 84 -15.26 -0.03 -13.43
C ARG A 84 -15.57 -1.51 -13.22
N LEU A 85 -14.86 -2.41 -13.92
CA LEU A 85 -14.99 -3.85 -13.72
C LEU A 85 -14.62 -4.24 -12.29
N SER A 86 -13.52 -3.69 -11.78
CA SER A 86 -13.09 -3.92 -10.41
C SER A 86 -14.13 -3.45 -9.38
N CYS A 87 -14.73 -2.26 -9.58
CA CYS A 87 -15.83 -1.80 -8.72
C CYS A 87 -17.03 -2.76 -8.74
N ARG A 88 -17.43 -3.25 -9.93
CA ARG A 88 -18.54 -4.21 -10.04
C ARG A 88 -18.25 -5.50 -9.27
N CYS A 89 -17.09 -6.12 -9.49
CA CYS A 89 -16.67 -7.33 -8.79
C CYS A 89 -16.68 -7.14 -7.27
N LYS A 90 -16.21 -5.99 -6.76
CA LYS A 90 -16.26 -5.69 -5.31
C LYS A 90 -17.68 -5.64 -4.77
N ARG A 91 -18.63 -5.06 -5.51
CA ARG A 91 -20.04 -5.01 -5.08
C ARG A 91 -20.65 -6.40 -4.97
N GLU A 92 -20.37 -7.28 -5.93
CA GLU A 92 -20.82 -8.68 -5.92
C GLU A 92 -20.24 -9.48 -4.73
N HIS A 93 -19.13 -9.02 -4.15
CA HIS A 93 -18.46 -9.65 -3.01
C HIS A 93 -18.45 -8.80 -1.73
N ALA A 94 -19.35 -7.82 -1.61
CA ALA A 94 -19.37 -6.87 -0.50
C ALA A 94 -19.43 -7.57 0.87
N ALA A 95 -20.34 -8.53 1.05
CA ALA A 95 -20.48 -9.28 2.31
C ALA A 95 -19.23 -10.09 2.70
N ARG A 96 -18.39 -10.49 1.73
CA ARG A 96 -17.18 -11.30 1.96
C ARG A 96 -15.92 -10.47 2.17
N SER A 97 -15.93 -9.22 1.70
CA SER A 97 -14.74 -8.34 1.69
C SER A 97 -14.91 -7.08 2.55
N ALA A 98 -16.10 -6.83 3.09
CA ALA A 98 -16.33 -5.75 4.06
C ALA A 98 -15.54 -6.03 5.34
N ILE A 99 -14.94 -4.97 5.89
CA ILE A 99 -14.15 -5.04 7.12
C ILE A 99 -14.71 -4.00 8.08
N LEU A 100 -14.99 -4.42 9.32
CA LEU A 100 -15.29 -3.52 10.42
C LEU A 100 -14.02 -3.30 11.24
N ILE A 101 -13.60 -2.04 11.38
CA ILE A 101 -12.41 -1.66 12.12
C ILE A 101 -12.86 -1.06 13.47
N SER A 102 -12.44 -1.67 14.58
CA SER A 102 -12.71 -1.13 15.92
C SER A 102 -11.93 0.17 16.16
N GLY A 103 -12.45 1.07 16.99
CA GLY A 103 -11.81 2.37 17.27
C GLY A 103 -10.41 2.27 17.92
N TRP A 104 -10.06 1.11 18.49
CA TRP A 104 -8.74 0.83 19.07
C TRP A 104 -7.90 -0.14 18.21
N HIS A 105 -8.31 -0.40 16.97
CA HIS A 105 -7.57 -1.32 16.10
C HIS A 105 -6.17 -0.77 15.82
N ARG A 106 -5.15 -1.52 16.26
CA ARG A 106 -3.72 -1.26 15.96
C ARG A 106 -3.27 0.18 16.26
N LEU A 107 -3.60 0.69 17.44
CA LEU A 107 -3.10 2.00 17.92
C LEU A 107 -1.57 2.02 18.18
N SER A 108 -0.93 0.86 18.28
CA SER A 108 0.52 0.73 18.45
C SER A 108 1.28 1.01 17.14
N TYR A 109 2.50 1.54 17.25
CA TYR A 109 3.42 1.69 16.12
C TYR A 109 3.97 0.36 15.57
N SER A 110 3.85 -0.73 16.33
CA SER A 110 4.33 -2.06 15.94
C SER A 110 3.29 -3.15 16.19
N TYR A 111 3.44 -4.23 15.45
CA TYR A 111 2.82 -5.51 15.70
C TYR A 111 3.63 -6.23 16.78
N THR A 112 2.95 -6.71 17.82
CA THR A 112 3.59 -7.52 18.87
C THR A 112 3.23 -8.99 18.65
N PHE A 113 4.24 -9.81 18.42
CA PHE A 113 4.12 -11.27 18.28
C PHE A 113 5.02 -11.96 19.31
N GLY A 114 4.50 -12.17 20.52
CA GLY A 114 5.33 -12.56 21.67
C GLY A 114 6.32 -11.43 21.99
N ASP A 115 7.61 -11.74 22.03
CA ASP A 115 8.68 -10.78 22.33
C ASP A 115 9.19 -10.01 21.09
N ARG A 116 8.61 -10.25 19.90
CA ARG A 116 9.01 -9.58 18.66
C ARG A 116 8.12 -8.37 18.35
N HIS A 117 8.78 -7.29 17.95
CA HIS A 117 8.15 -6.08 17.42
C HIS A 117 8.40 -5.98 15.92
N GLU A 118 7.34 -6.11 15.13
CA GLU A 118 7.41 -6.05 13.67
C GLU A 118 6.58 -4.86 13.14
N TYR A 119 6.95 -4.34 11.97
CA TYR A 119 6.22 -3.23 11.32
C TYR A 119 5.38 -3.69 10.12
N ILE A 120 5.46 -4.98 9.81
CA ILE A 120 4.77 -5.64 8.71
C ILE A 120 3.81 -6.67 9.31
N SER A 121 2.60 -6.75 8.74
CA SER A 121 1.62 -7.73 9.19
C SER A 121 1.98 -9.12 8.67
N TYR A 122 2.32 -10.03 9.58
CA TYR A 122 2.61 -11.44 9.27
C TYR A 122 1.48 -12.12 8.46
N GLU A 123 0.22 -11.94 8.87
CA GLU A 123 -0.92 -12.53 8.16
C GLU A 123 -1.09 -11.96 6.75
N LEU A 124 -0.81 -10.66 6.57
CA LEU A 124 -0.90 -10.06 5.23
C LEU A 124 0.23 -10.57 4.33
N GLU A 125 1.45 -10.66 4.86
CA GLU A 125 2.57 -11.25 4.12
C GLU A 125 2.26 -12.69 3.68
N LYS A 126 1.77 -13.52 4.60
CA LYS A 126 1.34 -14.90 4.31
C LYS A 126 0.29 -14.96 3.20
N LEU A 127 -0.70 -14.07 3.22
CA LEU A 127 -1.74 -14.01 2.19
C LEU A 127 -1.18 -13.54 0.83
N ILE A 128 -0.23 -12.60 0.82
CA ILE A 128 0.45 -12.14 -0.40
C ILE A 128 1.26 -13.29 -1.03
N ARG A 129 2.00 -14.05 -0.21
CA ARG A 129 2.74 -15.24 -0.68
C ARG A 129 1.81 -16.27 -1.31
N LYS A 130 0.73 -16.63 -0.61
CA LYS A 130 -0.30 -17.55 -1.11
C LYS A 130 -0.96 -17.04 -2.39
N LEU A 131 -1.21 -15.73 -2.49
CA LEU A 131 -1.76 -15.13 -3.70
C LEU A 131 -0.83 -15.34 -4.90
N HIS A 132 0.46 -15.06 -4.75
CA HIS A 132 1.44 -15.26 -5.82
C HIS A 132 1.64 -16.73 -6.19
N GLU A 133 1.59 -17.62 -5.20
CA GLU A 133 1.61 -19.07 -5.41
C GLU A 133 0.41 -19.54 -6.24
N VAL A 134 -0.81 -19.15 -5.86
CA VAL A 134 -2.05 -19.55 -6.55
C VAL A 134 -2.13 -18.97 -7.97
N VAL A 135 -1.68 -17.73 -8.17
CA VAL A 135 -1.66 -17.11 -9.50
C VAL A 135 -0.49 -17.63 -10.35
N GLY A 136 0.59 -18.09 -9.72
CA GLY A 136 1.80 -18.57 -10.39
C GLY A 136 2.63 -17.47 -11.06
N ASN A 137 2.45 -16.20 -10.66
CA ASN A 137 3.09 -15.05 -11.31
C ASN A 137 4.37 -14.55 -10.63
N ALA A 138 4.73 -15.05 -9.45
CA ALA A 138 5.98 -14.68 -8.78
C ALA A 138 6.51 -15.79 -7.85
N VAL A 139 7.83 -15.94 -7.77
CA VAL A 139 8.50 -16.73 -6.75
C VAL A 139 8.68 -15.87 -5.51
N THR A 140 8.05 -16.26 -4.40
CA THR A 140 8.17 -15.53 -3.12
C THR A 140 9.02 -16.26 -2.09
N ASP A 141 9.22 -17.57 -2.23
CA ASP A 141 10.02 -18.36 -1.29
C ASP A 141 11.46 -17.85 -1.21
N GLY A 142 11.98 -17.74 0.01
CA GLY A 142 13.31 -17.18 0.27
C GLY A 142 13.46 -15.68 -0.02
N ARG A 143 12.38 -14.97 -0.38
CA ARG A 143 12.40 -13.52 -0.61
C ARG A 143 11.93 -12.74 0.61
N TYR A 144 12.53 -11.58 0.84
CA TYR A 144 12.01 -10.57 1.75
C TYR A 144 10.83 -9.83 1.12
N ILE A 145 9.82 -9.48 1.94
CA ILE A 145 8.68 -8.69 1.50
C ILE A 145 8.67 -7.37 2.29
N VAL A 146 8.55 -6.26 1.56
CA VAL A 146 8.48 -4.92 2.14
C VAL A 146 7.22 -4.24 1.61
N PHE A 147 6.45 -3.64 2.50
CA PHE A 147 5.25 -2.87 2.13
C PHE A 147 5.59 -1.42 1.89
N GLY A 148 4.93 -0.82 0.90
CA GLY A 148 5.02 0.62 0.67
C GLY A 148 3.65 1.27 0.51
N VAL A 149 3.66 2.59 0.63
CA VAL A 149 2.52 3.47 0.35
C VAL A 149 2.32 3.58 -1.18
N GLY A 150 1.98 2.44 -1.77
CA GLY A 150 1.93 2.19 -3.21
C GLY A 150 3.30 1.90 -3.80
N ALA A 151 3.30 1.30 -5.00
CA ALA A 151 4.52 1.04 -5.77
C ALA A 151 5.35 2.31 -6.01
N THR A 152 4.72 3.49 -6.08
CA THR A 152 5.44 4.77 -6.20
C THR A 152 6.47 4.97 -5.09
N GLN A 153 6.16 4.64 -3.83
CA GLN A 153 7.14 4.78 -2.75
C GLN A 153 8.27 3.75 -2.91
N LEU A 154 7.91 2.50 -3.23
CA LEU A 154 8.86 1.39 -3.38
C LEU A 154 9.84 1.62 -4.54
N LEU A 155 9.38 2.16 -5.66
CA LEU A 155 10.22 2.48 -6.82
C LEU A 155 11.34 3.47 -6.45
N ASN A 156 11.00 4.54 -5.71
CA ASN A 156 11.99 5.49 -5.24
C ASN A 156 12.94 4.87 -4.20
N ALA A 157 12.38 4.12 -3.24
CA ALA A 157 13.16 3.44 -2.21
C ALA A 157 14.16 2.46 -2.82
N ALA A 158 13.76 1.74 -3.88
CA ALA A 158 14.62 0.83 -4.62
C ALA A 158 15.76 1.56 -5.32
N VAL A 159 15.49 2.66 -6.02
CA VAL A 159 16.55 3.49 -6.64
C VAL A 159 17.53 3.97 -5.57
N GLN A 160 17.03 4.48 -4.45
CA GLN A 160 17.87 4.94 -3.34
C GLN A 160 18.73 3.81 -2.77
N ALA A 161 18.15 2.63 -2.50
CA ALA A 161 18.82 1.49 -1.90
C ALA A 161 19.86 0.84 -2.83
N LEU A 162 19.61 0.84 -4.14
CA LEU A 162 20.52 0.30 -5.15
C LEU A 162 21.62 1.30 -5.55
N SER A 163 21.47 2.58 -5.20
CA SER A 163 22.49 3.59 -5.46
C SER A 163 23.61 3.50 -4.42
N PRO A 164 24.88 3.78 -4.79
CA PRO A 164 25.98 3.85 -3.84
C PRO A 164 25.78 4.96 -2.79
N ASP A 165 26.27 4.77 -1.57
CA ASP A 165 26.08 5.73 -0.46
C ASP A 165 26.93 7.00 -0.60
N ASN A 166 28.14 6.89 -1.13
CA ASN A 166 29.04 8.02 -1.35
C ASN A 166 29.71 7.94 -2.74
N PRO A 167 28.94 8.13 -3.82
CA PRO A 167 29.48 8.00 -5.17
C PRO A 167 30.43 9.14 -5.54
N SER A 168 31.50 8.82 -6.26
CA SER A 168 32.24 9.83 -7.04
C SER A 168 31.38 10.41 -8.18
N PHE A 169 30.45 9.62 -8.71
CA PHE A 169 29.49 10.03 -9.72
C PHE A 169 28.11 9.39 -9.48
N PRO A 170 26.99 10.10 -9.70
CA PRO A 170 25.67 9.54 -9.49
C PRO A 170 25.44 8.30 -10.38
N ALA A 171 24.76 7.30 -9.82
CA ALA A 171 24.27 6.13 -10.55
C ALA A 171 23.30 6.56 -11.66
N ARG A 172 23.33 5.85 -12.79
CA ARG A 172 22.48 6.14 -13.94
C ARG A 172 21.17 5.39 -13.81
N VAL A 173 20.06 6.10 -13.75
CA VAL A 173 18.72 5.50 -13.73
C VAL A 173 18.16 5.57 -15.14
N VAL A 174 17.79 4.43 -15.71
CA VAL A 174 17.37 4.31 -17.12
C VAL A 174 16.13 3.42 -17.26
N ALA A 175 15.45 3.56 -18.39
CA ALA A 175 14.33 2.70 -18.76
C ALA A 175 14.24 2.59 -20.29
N SER A 176 13.74 1.47 -20.83
CA SER A 176 13.55 1.34 -22.28
C SER A 176 12.24 2.01 -22.74
N ALA A 177 12.30 2.90 -23.72
CA ALA A 177 11.13 3.57 -24.26
C ALA A 177 10.20 2.61 -25.02
N PRO A 178 8.90 2.95 -25.14
CA PRO A 178 8.21 3.88 -24.24
C PRO A 178 8.17 3.30 -22.81
N TYR A 179 8.29 4.16 -21.80
CA TYR A 179 8.29 3.80 -20.38
C TYR A 179 7.32 4.68 -19.57
N TYR A 180 7.06 4.28 -18.33
CA TYR A 180 6.23 5.04 -17.40
C TYR A 180 6.91 6.36 -17.00
N LYS A 181 6.31 7.49 -17.42
CA LYS A 181 6.88 8.84 -17.23
C LYS A 181 7.25 9.17 -15.78
N ALA A 182 6.57 8.59 -14.79
CA ALA A 182 6.85 8.87 -13.39
C ALA A 182 8.25 8.41 -12.95
N TYR A 183 8.88 7.45 -13.63
CA TYR A 183 10.28 7.09 -13.32
C TYR A 183 11.20 8.30 -13.45
N ARG A 184 11.08 9.03 -14.55
CA ARG A 184 11.83 10.27 -14.77
C ARG A 184 11.46 11.33 -13.75
N THR A 185 10.17 11.67 -13.67
CA THR A 185 9.68 12.75 -12.80
C THR A 185 10.07 12.51 -11.34
N GLN A 186 9.91 11.29 -10.84
CA GLN A 186 10.25 10.95 -9.46
C GLN A 186 11.76 11.00 -9.21
N THR A 187 12.55 10.40 -10.10
CA THR A 187 14.01 10.35 -9.95
C THR A 187 14.62 11.76 -9.96
N GLU A 188 14.12 12.64 -10.84
CA GLU A 188 14.58 14.03 -10.94
C GLU A 188 14.08 14.89 -9.77
N TYR A 189 12.84 14.67 -9.30
CA TYR A 189 12.23 15.50 -8.25
C TYR A 189 12.97 15.46 -6.91
N PHE A 190 13.56 14.33 -6.53
CA PHE A 190 14.26 14.20 -5.25
C PHE A 190 15.68 14.82 -5.25
N GLU A 191 16.16 15.35 -6.38
CA GLU A 191 17.44 16.07 -6.54
C GLU A 191 18.63 15.40 -5.79
N SER A 192 18.70 14.08 -5.87
CA SER A 192 19.71 13.29 -5.16
C SER A 192 21.07 13.38 -5.84
N LYS A 193 22.14 13.55 -5.05
CA LYS A 193 23.53 13.43 -5.56
C LYS A 193 23.92 11.98 -5.86
N ARG A 194 23.12 11.00 -5.43
CA ARG A 194 23.45 9.57 -5.54
C ARG A 194 23.05 8.96 -6.88
N PHE A 195 22.08 9.55 -7.57
CA PHE A 195 21.56 9.01 -8.82
C PHE A 195 20.98 10.10 -9.71
N LYS A 196 20.89 9.82 -11.00
CA LYS A 196 20.31 10.73 -12.00
C LYS A 196 19.61 9.92 -13.09
N PHE A 197 18.47 10.41 -13.54
CA PHE A 197 17.78 9.82 -14.69
C PHE A 197 18.52 10.17 -15.99
N GLU A 198 18.94 9.16 -16.73
CA GLU A 198 19.76 9.29 -17.96
C GLU A 198 19.02 8.74 -19.21
N GLY A 199 17.71 8.55 -19.12
CA GLY A 199 16.87 8.28 -20.28
C GLY A 199 16.91 6.82 -20.75
N GLU A 200 17.17 6.65 -22.04
CA GLU A 200 16.95 5.40 -22.76
C GLU A 200 17.99 4.32 -22.41
N ALA A 201 17.52 3.16 -21.95
CA ALA A 201 18.41 2.05 -21.57
C ALA A 201 19.25 1.53 -22.75
N SER A 202 18.72 1.51 -23.98
CA SER A 202 19.41 0.96 -25.17
C SER A 202 20.71 1.70 -25.52
N ILE A 203 20.86 2.96 -25.12
CA ILE A 203 22.09 3.75 -25.31
C ILE A 203 23.28 3.12 -24.58
N TRP A 204 23.01 2.40 -23.48
CA TRP A 204 24.04 1.88 -22.58
C TRP A 204 24.41 0.43 -22.82
N VAL A 205 23.75 -0.27 -23.75
CA VAL A 205 23.96 -1.72 -24.00
C VAL A 205 25.41 -2.03 -24.38
N ASN A 206 26.03 -1.17 -25.20
CA ASN A 206 27.42 -1.30 -25.65
C ASN A 206 28.35 -0.30 -24.96
N SER A 207 27.94 0.25 -23.81
CA SER A 207 28.77 1.19 -23.09
C SER A 207 29.99 0.48 -22.52
N SER A 208 31.18 0.94 -22.88
CA SER A 208 32.43 0.52 -22.24
C SER A 208 32.64 1.17 -20.87
N ASP A 209 31.79 2.13 -20.50
CA ASP A 209 31.88 2.83 -19.22
C ASP A 209 31.32 1.97 -18.08
N THR A 210 32.24 1.26 -17.45
CA THR A 210 31.98 0.46 -16.24
C THR A 210 32.17 1.27 -14.95
N THR A 211 32.53 2.56 -15.02
CA THR A 211 32.89 3.34 -13.82
C THR A 211 31.69 3.74 -12.97
N ARG A 212 30.46 3.58 -13.48
CA ARG A 212 29.23 4.05 -12.84
C ARG A 212 28.18 2.95 -12.85
N ASP A 213 27.52 2.79 -11.71
CA ASP A 213 26.40 1.87 -11.59
C ASP A 213 25.23 2.32 -12.46
N ILE A 214 24.52 1.34 -13.03
CA ILE A 214 23.31 1.56 -13.83
C ILE A 214 22.16 0.83 -13.17
N ILE A 215 21.06 1.54 -12.97
CA ILE A 215 19.80 1.02 -12.42
C ILE A 215 18.76 1.06 -13.55
N GLU A 216 18.36 -0.09 -14.04
CA GLU A 216 17.36 -0.23 -15.10
C GLU A 216 15.97 -0.50 -14.51
N PHE A 217 15.00 0.37 -14.80
CA PHE A 217 13.60 0.06 -14.60
C PHE A 217 13.08 -0.84 -15.72
N VAL A 218 12.57 -2.01 -15.36
CA VAL A 218 12.00 -3.00 -16.28
C VAL A 218 10.52 -3.18 -15.98
N THR A 219 9.65 -2.53 -16.75
CA THR A 219 8.20 -2.66 -16.60
C THR A 219 7.67 -3.78 -17.48
N SER A 220 7.01 -4.78 -16.90
CA SER A 220 6.55 -5.94 -17.68
C SER A 220 5.32 -6.58 -17.02
N PRO A 221 4.12 -6.43 -17.62
CA PRO A 221 3.77 -5.74 -18.86
C PRO A 221 4.07 -4.24 -18.83
N ASN A 222 4.56 -3.72 -19.96
CA ASN A 222 5.03 -2.35 -20.08
C ASN A 222 3.89 -1.33 -20.10
N ASN A 223 4.15 -0.15 -19.54
CA ASN A 223 3.28 1.02 -19.69
C ASN A 223 3.92 1.96 -20.72
N PRO A 224 3.25 2.28 -21.85
CA PRO A 224 1.80 2.17 -22.09
C PRO A 224 1.33 0.97 -22.93
N ASN A 225 2.23 0.22 -23.56
CA ASN A 225 1.87 -0.66 -24.68
C ASN A 225 1.56 -2.13 -24.30
N GLY A 226 1.64 -2.50 -23.02
CA GLY A 226 1.31 -3.84 -22.52
C GLY A 226 2.31 -4.94 -22.89
N GLN A 227 3.44 -4.60 -23.54
CA GLN A 227 4.41 -5.60 -23.98
C GLN A 227 5.15 -6.21 -22.80
N LEU A 228 5.40 -7.53 -22.84
CA LEU A 228 6.27 -8.20 -21.89
C LEU A 228 7.73 -7.84 -22.20
N LYS A 229 8.30 -6.92 -21.43
CA LYS A 229 9.71 -6.55 -21.51
C LYS A 229 10.58 -7.42 -20.59
N ARG A 230 11.87 -7.47 -20.92
CA ARG A 230 12.96 -8.00 -20.10
C ARG A 230 14.02 -6.91 -19.98
N GLN A 231 14.95 -7.07 -19.04
CA GLN A 231 16.11 -6.19 -18.95
C GLN A 231 16.90 -6.20 -20.26
N VAL A 232 17.41 -5.04 -20.67
CA VAL A 232 18.29 -4.93 -21.85
C VAL A 232 19.75 -4.80 -21.46
N LEU A 233 20.04 -4.39 -20.23
CA LEU A 233 21.38 -4.23 -19.71
C LEU A 233 21.82 -5.46 -18.91
N THR A 234 23.11 -5.79 -19.03
CA THR A 234 23.74 -6.89 -18.30
C THR A 234 25.14 -6.48 -17.88
N GLY A 235 25.58 -6.91 -16.71
CA GLY A 235 26.93 -6.66 -16.23
C GLY A 235 26.96 -6.56 -14.70
N PRO A 236 28.16 -6.59 -14.10
CA PRO A 236 28.32 -6.57 -12.64
C PRO A 236 27.82 -5.26 -11.99
N ASN A 237 27.88 -4.15 -12.72
CA ASN A 237 27.48 -2.82 -12.25
C ASN A 237 26.03 -2.45 -12.66
N VAL A 238 25.29 -3.41 -13.21
CA VAL A 238 23.89 -3.25 -13.60
C VAL A 238 23.00 -3.83 -12.51
N LYS A 239 22.06 -3.03 -12.03
CA LYS A 239 20.97 -3.42 -11.12
C LYS A 239 19.64 -3.22 -11.84
N THR A 240 18.66 -4.06 -11.53
CA THR A 240 17.34 -3.99 -12.16
C THR A 240 16.24 -3.84 -11.13
N ILE A 241 15.22 -3.04 -11.47
CA ILE A 241 13.99 -2.89 -10.70
C ILE A 241 12.85 -3.36 -11.60
N HIS A 242 12.27 -4.53 -11.30
CA HIS A 242 11.18 -5.08 -12.09
C HIS A 242 9.83 -4.57 -11.59
N ASP A 243 9.23 -3.63 -12.34
CA ASP A 243 7.87 -3.16 -12.07
C ASP A 243 6.86 -4.13 -12.68
N ARG A 244 6.25 -4.91 -11.78
CA ARG A 244 5.28 -5.97 -12.07
C ARG A 244 3.86 -5.53 -11.72
N ALA A 245 3.58 -4.22 -11.65
CA ALA A 245 2.25 -3.71 -11.29
C ALA A 245 1.14 -4.31 -12.18
N TYR A 246 1.41 -4.53 -13.47
CA TYR A 246 0.46 -5.10 -14.43
C TYR A 246 0.60 -6.62 -14.62
N TYR A 247 1.47 -7.33 -13.90
CA TYR A 247 1.73 -8.75 -14.14
C TYR A 247 0.69 -9.65 -13.47
N TRP A 248 -0.55 -9.50 -13.91
CA TRP A 248 -1.73 -10.22 -13.44
C TRP A 248 -2.54 -10.73 -14.64
N PRO A 249 -3.34 -11.80 -14.46
CA PRO A 249 -4.18 -12.36 -15.54
C PRO A 249 -5.10 -11.35 -16.22
N ASN A 250 -5.47 -10.27 -15.52
CA ASN A 250 -6.29 -9.18 -16.06
C ASN A 250 -5.64 -8.39 -17.20
N PHE A 251 -4.31 -8.42 -17.33
CA PHE A 251 -3.56 -7.64 -18.32
C PHE A 251 -2.75 -8.50 -19.29
N THR A 252 -2.33 -9.69 -18.88
CA THR A 252 -1.43 -10.53 -19.67
C THR A 252 -1.54 -12.01 -19.27
N PRO A 253 -1.29 -12.95 -20.20
CA PRO A 253 -1.06 -14.35 -19.85
C PRO A 253 0.13 -14.50 -18.90
N ILE A 254 0.00 -15.35 -17.89
CA ILE A 254 1.11 -15.68 -16.98
C ILE A 254 1.97 -16.74 -17.67
N VAL A 255 3.07 -16.27 -18.30
CA VAL A 255 4.03 -17.12 -19.02
C VAL A 255 5.03 -17.84 -18.11
N GLY A 256 5.10 -17.44 -16.83
CA GLY A 256 5.96 -18.03 -15.81
C GLY A 256 6.07 -17.13 -14.58
N PRO A 257 6.63 -17.62 -13.47
CA PRO A 257 6.76 -16.80 -12.28
C PRO A 257 7.91 -15.79 -12.43
N ALA A 258 7.67 -14.54 -12.03
CA ALA A 258 8.71 -13.53 -11.83
C ALA A 258 9.69 -14.01 -10.74
N ASN A 259 10.98 -14.10 -11.07
CA ASN A 259 12.02 -14.62 -10.16
C ASN A 259 13.25 -13.70 -10.10
N GLU A 260 13.06 -12.42 -10.39
CA GLU A 260 14.14 -11.43 -10.38
C GLU A 260 14.55 -11.04 -8.95
N GLU A 261 15.71 -10.40 -8.80
CA GLU A 261 16.24 -9.99 -7.48
C GLU A 261 15.30 -9.02 -6.76
N LEU A 262 14.68 -8.10 -7.50
CA LEU A 262 13.75 -7.10 -6.99
C LEU A 262 12.55 -6.96 -7.93
N SER A 263 11.38 -7.35 -7.44
CA SER A 263 10.09 -7.16 -8.13
C SER A 263 9.13 -6.36 -7.27
N ILE A 264 8.41 -5.42 -7.89
CA ILE A 264 7.44 -4.55 -7.23
C ILE A 264 6.05 -4.81 -7.81
N PHE A 265 5.08 -5.07 -6.94
CA PHE A 265 3.67 -5.24 -7.30
C PHE A 265 2.84 -4.08 -6.71
N SER A 266 1.57 -3.97 -7.13
CA SER A 266 0.65 -3.04 -6.46
C SER A 266 -0.79 -3.50 -6.56
N ILE A 267 -1.52 -3.37 -5.45
CA ILE A 267 -2.95 -3.68 -5.42
C ILE A 267 -3.78 -2.72 -6.26
N SER A 268 -3.23 -1.54 -6.60
CA SER A 268 -3.88 -0.55 -7.47
C SER A 268 -4.28 -1.14 -8.81
N LYS A 269 -3.46 -2.05 -9.34
CA LYS A 269 -3.68 -2.70 -10.64
C LYS A 269 -4.23 -4.12 -10.50
N LEU A 270 -4.01 -4.79 -9.37
CA LEU A 270 -4.64 -6.08 -9.07
C LEU A 270 -6.14 -5.95 -8.76
N THR A 271 -6.49 -5.21 -7.70
CA THR A 271 -7.85 -5.15 -7.14
C THR A 271 -8.50 -3.79 -7.36
N GLY A 272 -7.90 -2.89 -8.13
CA GLY A 272 -8.42 -1.55 -8.38
C GLY A 272 -8.48 -0.63 -7.15
N HIS A 273 -7.90 -1.01 -6.01
CA HIS A 273 -7.86 -0.20 -4.79
C HIS A 273 -6.73 0.85 -4.84
N ALA A 274 -6.71 1.68 -5.88
CA ALA A 274 -5.67 2.68 -6.08
C ALA A 274 -5.63 3.75 -4.97
N GLY A 275 -6.77 3.99 -4.30
CA GLY A 275 -6.87 4.90 -3.16
C GLY A 275 -6.30 4.34 -1.85
N SER A 276 -6.16 3.01 -1.72
CA SER A 276 -5.58 2.39 -0.53
C SER A 276 -4.07 2.56 -0.42
N ARG A 277 -3.41 2.97 -1.52
CA ARG A 277 -1.97 3.26 -1.59
C ARG A 277 -1.14 2.11 -1.00
N PHE A 278 -1.30 0.89 -1.53
CA PHE A 278 -0.54 -0.27 -1.06
C PHE A 278 0.20 -0.93 -2.23
N GLY A 279 1.47 -1.23 -1.99
CA GLY A 279 2.42 -1.84 -2.92
C GLY A 279 3.28 -2.84 -2.18
#